data_AF-A0A060VYY1-F1
#
_entry.id   AF-A0A060VYY1-F1
#
_cell.length_a   1.000
_cell.length_b   1.000
_cell.length_c   1.000
_cell.angle_alpha   90.00
_cell.angle_beta   90.00
_cell.angle_gamma   90.00
#
_symmetry.space_group_name_H-M   'P 1'
#
loop_
_entity.id
_entity.type
_entity.pdbx_description
1 polymer ?
#
loop_
_entity_poly.entity_id
_entity_poly.type
_entity_poly.pdbx_seq_one_letter_code
_entity_poly.pdbx_strand_id
1 'polypeptide(L)'
;MPRICGVCGDKASGFHFNAMTCEGCKGFFRRSMKRKASFTCPFNGSCTITKDNRRHCQACRLKRCVDIGMMKECECLVHRSRISFRFSKS
;
A
#
# COMPACT_ATOMS: atom_id res chain seq x y z
N MET A 1 7.96 -18.39 -10.01
CA MET A 1 7.03 -18.05 -8.90
C MET A 1 6.25 -16.78 -9.22
N PRO A 2 4.90 -16.79 -9.18
CA PRO A 2 4.12 -15.57 -9.35
C PRO A 2 4.38 -14.58 -8.21
N ARG A 3 4.57 -13.30 -8.53
CA ARG A 3 4.60 -12.25 -7.50
C ARG A 3 3.17 -11.93 -7.07
N ILE A 4 2.91 -11.88 -5.76
CA ILE A 4 1.58 -11.68 -5.19
C ILE A 4 1.46 -10.29 -4.57
N CYS A 5 0.30 -9.65 -4.75
CA CYS A 5 0.00 -8.34 -4.20
C CYS A 5 -0.22 -8.45 -2.68
N GLY A 6 0.62 -7.77 -1.88
CA GLY A 6 0.54 -7.80 -0.41
C GLY A 6 -0.75 -7.20 0.18
N VAL A 7 -1.52 -6.47 -0.63
CA VAL A 7 -2.80 -5.86 -0.21
C VAL A 7 -3.99 -6.79 -0.41
N CYS A 8 -4.09 -7.45 -1.57
CA CYS A 8 -5.33 -8.13 -1.97
C CYS A 8 -5.13 -9.55 -2.53
N GLY A 9 -3.91 -10.08 -2.54
CA GLY A 9 -3.61 -11.43 -3.04
C GLY A 9 -3.66 -11.61 -4.57
N ASP A 10 -4.04 -10.58 -5.33
CA ASP A 10 -4.03 -10.60 -6.80
C ASP A 10 -2.59 -10.68 -7.37
N LYS A 11 -2.46 -10.97 -8.67
CA LYS A 11 -1.15 -10.98 -9.35
C LYS A 11 -0.51 -9.60 -9.27
N ALA A 12 0.68 -9.52 -8.68
CA ALA A 12 1.44 -8.28 -8.60
C ALA A 12 2.10 -7.96 -9.95
N SER A 13 2.11 -6.68 -10.32
CA SER A 13 2.83 -6.17 -11.48
C SER A 13 4.26 -5.76 -11.12
N GLY A 14 4.53 -5.44 -9.85
CA GLY A 14 5.85 -5.07 -9.37
C GLY A 14 5.83 -4.34 -8.02
N PHE A 15 6.95 -3.69 -7.71
CA PHE A 15 7.04 -2.78 -6.56
C PHE A 15 6.46 -1.42 -6.92
N HIS A 16 5.48 -0.97 -6.13
CA HIS A 16 4.90 0.37 -6.23
C HIS A 16 4.86 0.98 -4.84
N PHE A 17 5.30 2.22 -4.70
CA PHE A 17 5.28 2.92 -3.40
C PHE A 17 5.95 2.11 -2.27
N ASN A 18 7.06 1.42 -2.57
CA ASN A 18 7.81 0.55 -1.65
C ASN A 18 7.16 -0.80 -1.27
N ALA A 19 6.09 -1.24 -1.95
CA ALA A 19 5.51 -2.56 -1.69
C ALA A 19 5.17 -3.34 -2.97
N MET A 20 5.26 -4.67 -2.90
CA MET A 20 4.84 -5.56 -3.99
C MET A 20 3.32 -5.52 -4.15
N THR A 21 2.81 -4.92 -5.24
CA THR A 21 1.38 -4.70 -5.44
C THR A 21 0.93 -4.88 -6.89
N CYS A 22 -0.38 -5.02 -7.08
CA CYS A 22 -1.02 -5.03 -8.40
C CYS A 22 -1.39 -3.60 -8.86
N GLU A 23 -1.64 -3.41 -10.15
CA GLU A 23 -2.04 -2.11 -10.72
C GLU A 23 -3.29 -1.52 -10.05
N GLY A 24 -4.23 -2.38 -9.64
CA GLY A 24 -5.44 -1.96 -8.94
C GLY A 24 -5.15 -1.30 -7.58
N CYS A 25 -4.21 -1.85 -6.80
CA CYS A 25 -3.85 -1.30 -5.50
C CYS A 25 -2.89 -0.10 -5.62
N LYS A 26 -1.97 -0.13 -6.59
CA LYS A 26 -1.16 1.04 -6.99
C LYS A 26 -2.04 2.26 -7.32
N GLY A 27 -3.00 2.09 -8.22
CA GLY A 27 -3.88 3.18 -8.66
C GLY A 27 -4.79 3.68 -7.53
N PHE A 28 -5.28 2.77 -6.70
CA PHE A 28 -6.06 3.12 -5.51
C PHE A 28 -5.24 3.96 -4.53
N PHE A 29 -4.07 3.48 -4.11
CA PHE A 29 -3.21 4.18 -3.15
C PHE A 29 -2.83 5.59 -3.63
N ARG A 30 -2.41 5.72 -4.90
CA ARG A 30 -2.07 7.01 -5.50
C ARG A 30 -3.21 8.01 -5.41
N ARG A 31 -4.45 7.60 -5.71
CA ARG A 31 -5.64 8.48 -5.65
C ARG A 31 -6.00 8.84 -4.21
N SER A 32 -5.97 7.87 -3.31
CA SER A 32 -6.27 8.08 -1.89
C SER A 32 -5.30 9.09 -1.26
N MET A 33 -4.00 8.94 -1.52
CA MET A 33 -2.97 9.84 -1.01
C MET A 33 -3.02 11.24 -1.64
N LYS A 34 -3.33 11.35 -2.95
CA LYS A 34 -3.48 12.65 -3.63
C LYS A 34 -4.66 13.45 -3.08
N ARG A 35 -5.79 12.78 -2.82
CA ARG A 35 -7.02 13.42 -2.34
C ARG A 35 -7.06 13.60 -0.83
N LYS A 36 -6.05 13.12 -0.08
CA LYS A 36 -6.09 12.99 1.38
C LYS A 36 -7.41 12.33 1.83
N ALA A 37 -7.80 11.26 1.14
CA ALA A 37 -9.11 10.67 1.31
C ALA A 37 -9.28 10.10 2.73
N SER A 38 -10.36 10.51 3.39
CA SER A 38 -10.84 9.88 4.62
C SER A 38 -11.95 8.89 4.26
N PHE A 39 -11.73 7.62 4.56
CA PHE A 39 -12.71 6.57 4.31
C PHE A 39 -13.18 6.00 5.64
N THR A 40 -14.49 5.79 5.77
CA THR A 40 -15.08 5.09 6.91
C THR A 40 -15.31 3.62 6.54
N CYS A 41 -14.99 2.71 7.46
CA CYS A 41 -15.34 1.30 7.29
C CYS A 41 -16.85 1.13 7.52
N PRO A 42 -17.60 0.52 6.60
CA PRO A 42 -19.03 0.22 6.83
C PRO A 42 -19.24 -1.00 7.74
N PHE A 43 -18.17 -1.59 8.27
CA PHE A 43 -18.16 -2.78 9.13
C PHE A 43 -17.38 -2.46 10.42
N ASN A 44 -16.57 -3.42 10.91
CA ASN A 44 -15.82 -3.33 12.17
C ASN A 44 -14.36 -2.84 12.04
N GLY A 45 -13.95 -2.35 10.86
CA GLY A 45 -12.57 -1.90 10.62
C GLY A 45 -11.54 -3.01 10.37
N SER A 46 -11.94 -4.29 10.34
CA SER A 46 -11.04 -5.44 10.16
C SER A 46 -11.36 -6.28 8.91
N CYS A 47 -11.84 -5.66 7.83
CA CYS A 47 -12.16 -6.39 6.59
C CYS A 47 -10.93 -7.09 6.01
N THR A 48 -11.08 -8.38 5.70
CA THR A 48 -10.08 -9.11 4.90
C THR A 48 -10.16 -8.65 3.44
N ILE A 49 -9.05 -8.19 2.88
CA ILE A 49 -8.99 -7.65 1.52
C ILE A 49 -8.48 -8.73 0.55
N THR A 50 -9.30 -9.07 -0.44
CA THR A 50 -9.02 -10.01 -1.54
C THR A 50 -9.25 -9.37 -2.91
N LYS A 51 -8.89 -10.05 -4.00
CA LYS A 51 -9.14 -9.58 -5.36
C LYS A 51 -10.61 -9.21 -5.59
N ASP A 52 -11.53 -10.02 -5.06
CA ASP A 52 -12.96 -9.93 -5.34
C ASP A 52 -13.64 -8.87 -4.47
N ASN A 53 -13.22 -8.74 -3.20
CA ASN A 53 -13.89 -7.88 -2.23
C ASN A 53 -13.19 -6.52 -1.97
N ARG A 54 -12.02 -6.25 -2.57
CA ARG A 54 -11.25 -5.00 -2.38
C ARG A 54 -11.98 -3.71 -2.77
N ARG A 55 -13.21 -3.79 -3.29
CA ARG A 55 -14.07 -2.63 -3.57
C ARG A 55 -15.07 -2.36 -2.43
N HIS A 56 -15.37 -3.35 -1.59
CA HIS A 56 -16.39 -3.25 -0.54
C HIS A 56 -15.98 -2.34 0.62
N CYS A 57 -14.69 -2.24 0.93
CA CYS A 57 -14.21 -1.36 1.99
C CYS A 57 -12.94 -0.62 1.59
N GLN A 58 -13.08 0.68 1.29
CA GLN A 58 -11.95 1.54 0.96
C GLN A 58 -11.09 1.85 2.19
N ALA A 59 -11.69 1.95 3.37
CA ALA A 59 -10.98 2.21 4.63
C ALA A 59 -9.97 1.09 4.97
N CYS A 60 -10.43 -0.16 5.07
CA CYS A 60 -9.57 -1.29 5.37
C CYS A 60 -8.56 -1.57 4.24
N ARG A 61 -8.93 -1.30 2.98
CA ARG A 61 -7.98 -1.39 1.87
C ARG A 61 -6.85 -0.37 1.98
N LEU A 62 -7.16 0.88 2.29
CA LEU A 62 -6.13 1.91 2.46
C LEU A 62 -5.27 1.62 3.69
N LYS A 63 -5.89 1.21 4.80
CA LYS A 63 -5.19 0.73 5.99
C LYS A 63 -4.20 -0.38 5.63
N ARG A 64 -4.64 -1.41 4.90
CA ARG A 64 -3.77 -2.51 4.48
C ARG A 64 -2.62 -2.05 3.57
N CYS A 65 -2.84 -1.08 2.69
CA CYS A 65 -1.76 -0.49 1.90
C CYS A 65 -0.66 0.10 2.80
N VAL A 66 -1.04 0.89 3.81
CA VAL A 66 -0.08 1.48 4.76
C VAL A 66 0.58 0.41 5.63
N ASP A 67 -0.19 -0.56 6.11
CA ASP A 67 0.30 -1.66 6.97
C ASP A 67 1.40 -2.50 6.29
N ILE A 68 1.36 -2.65 4.96
CA ILE A 68 2.42 -3.36 4.21
C ILE A 68 3.59 -2.46 3.78
N GLY A 69 3.61 -1.21 4.23
CA GLY A 69 4.69 -0.26 3.96
C GLY A 69 4.55 0.53 2.66
N MET A 70 3.33 0.69 2.11
CA MET A 70 3.13 1.65 1.03
C MET A 70 3.24 3.09 1.55
N MET A 71 4.14 3.87 0.95
CA MET A 71 4.40 5.27 1.35
C MET A 71 4.35 6.24 0.17
N LYS A 72 4.15 7.53 0.43
CA LYS A 72 4.20 8.53 -0.64
C LYS A 72 5.61 8.58 -1.23
N GLU A 73 5.70 8.88 -2.52
CA GLU A 73 6.98 8.94 -3.24
C GLU A 73 7.98 9.92 -2.60
N CYS A 74 7.51 11.09 -2.12
CA CYS A 74 8.36 12.02 -1.38
C CYS A 74 8.86 11.44 -0.04
N GLU A 75 8.06 10.60 0.62
CA GLU A 75 8.47 9.92 1.87
C GLU A 75 9.49 8.81 1.58
N CYS A 76 9.38 8.11 0.44
CA CYS A 76 10.39 7.14 0.00
C CYS A 76 11.79 7.77 -0.09
N LEU A 77 11.90 8.98 -0.63
CA LEU A 77 13.19 9.66 -0.81
C LEU A 77 13.82 10.03 0.55
N VAL A 78 13.01 10.45 1.51
CA VAL A 78 13.46 10.76 2.88
C VAL A 78 13.83 9.48 3.64
N HIS A 79 13.08 8.40 3.46
CA HIS A 79 13.42 7.12 4.08
C HIS A 79 14.71 6.53 3.51
N ARG A 80 14.90 6.63 2.18
CA ARG A 80 16.11 6.13 1.52
C ARG A 80 17.37 6.90 1.95
N SER A 81 17.25 8.21 2.15
CA SER A 81 18.35 9.06 2.67
C SER A 81 18.66 8.80 4.16
N ARG A 82 17.66 8.45 4.97
CA ARG A 82 17.87 7.99 6.36
C ARG A 82 18.49 6.59 6.46
N ILE A 83 18.13 5.68 5.55
CA ILE A 83 18.73 4.34 5.48
C ILE A 83 20.21 4.42 5.06
N SER A 84 20.58 5.29 4.11
CA SER A 84 22.00 5.50 3.75
C SER A 84 22.87 6.05 4.90
N PHE A 85 22.28 6.70 5.91
CA PHE A 85 22.99 7.12 7.13
C PHE A 85 23.16 6.02 8.18
N ARG A 86 22.39 4.92 8.08
CA ARG A 86 22.45 3.81 9.04
C ARG A 86 23.32 2.64 8.57
N PHE A 87 23.68 2.59 7.28
CA PHE A 87 24.62 1.61 6.72
C PHE A 87 26.08 2.10 6.63
N SER A 88 26.37 3.36 6.94
CA SER A 88 27.73 3.95 6.91
C SER A 88 28.37 4.11 8.30
N LYS A 89 27.73 3.60 9.35
CA LYS A 89 28.24 3.57 10.73
C LYS A 89 28.06 2.15 11.30
N SER A 90 28.81 1.19 10.77
CA SER A 90 29.14 -0.09 11.42
C SER A 90 30.51 -0.52 10.92
#